data_AF-A0A182TB34-F1
#
_entry.id   AF-A0A182TB34-F1
#
_cell.length_a   1.000
_cell.length_b   1.000
_cell.length_c   1.000
_cell.angle_alpha   90.00
_cell.angle_beta   90.00
_cell.angle_gamma   90.00
#
_symmetry.space_group_name_H-M   'P 1'
#
loop_
_entity.id
_entity.type
_entity.pdbx_description
1 polymer ?
#
loop_
_entity_poly.entity_id
_entity_poly.type
_entity_poly.pdbx_seq_one_letter_code
_entity_poly.pdbx_strand_id
1 'polypeptide(L)'
;MEYADAKLREEEARGERYLEPGSITALGQCCVTVLIGDHLPTLLAECAPLIEARETQRLQLMFRLLDRVAGGVDPMLRDLENHIVQAGLADMVAAADIITQDSEKYVERLLKLFRRFSDLVKEAFNDDPRFLTARDKAFKTVVNDITLFKLELPTSNTAMARGIKISTPESKCPELLANYCDMLLRRTPFSKRLTTEEIESRLKDVLLVLKYVSNKDVFMRYHKAHLTRRLILDSSADSEKEEDMVEWLREVGMPADYVNKLARMFQDIKVSEDLNTQFRSQTTRHDAINIKILNAGAWARGSERVSVSLPLELEDYIPEVEEFYKKKHSGRKLQWYHHMSNGTITFANNTGRFDLDVTTFQMAVLFAWNQRPNERVSYENLRLATELPDPELRRTLWSLVAFPKLKRQLLVYEPAISNPKDFTENTLFWVNQEFAIIKNGKPQRRGKVNLVGRLQLSTERSQQEDNQ
;
A
#
# COMPACT_ATOMS: atom_id res chain seq x y z
N MET A 1 33.97 -34.74 5.46
CA MET A 1 33.99 -33.82 4.30
C MET A 1 35.42 -33.40 3.94
N GLU A 2 36.19 -32.77 4.83
CA GLU A 2 37.56 -32.32 4.50
C GLU A 2 38.48 -33.45 4.05
N TYR A 3 38.42 -34.60 4.75
CA TYR A 3 39.14 -35.80 4.36
C TYR A 3 38.79 -36.27 2.94
N ALA A 4 37.50 -36.31 2.59
CA ALA A 4 37.04 -36.73 1.28
C ALA A 4 37.49 -35.77 0.17
N ASP A 5 37.41 -34.46 0.42
CA ASP A 5 37.87 -33.41 -0.51
C ASP A 5 39.38 -33.47 -0.75
N ALA A 6 40.17 -33.68 0.31
CA ALA A 6 41.61 -33.87 0.21
C ALA A 6 41.98 -35.13 -0.57
N LYS A 7 41.33 -36.26 -0.25
CA LYS A 7 41.59 -37.54 -0.93
C LYS A 7 41.20 -37.53 -2.40
N LEU A 8 40.10 -36.87 -2.76
CA LEU A 8 39.73 -36.71 -4.17
C LEU A 8 40.77 -35.92 -4.95
N ARG A 9 41.29 -34.82 -4.39
CA ARG A 9 42.37 -34.04 -5.02
C ARG A 9 43.67 -34.84 -5.16
N GLU A 10 44.02 -35.62 -4.14
CA GLU A 10 45.19 -36.51 -4.19
C GLU A 10 45.06 -37.59 -5.28
N GLU A 11 43.90 -38.23 -5.40
CA GLU A 11 43.65 -39.25 -6.43
C GLU A 11 43.53 -38.66 -7.84
N GLU A 12 42.97 -37.46 -8.01
CA GLU A 12 42.99 -36.73 -9.29
C GLU A 12 44.42 -36.45 -9.73
N ALA A 13 45.27 -35.89 -8.85
CA ALA A 13 46.67 -35.61 -9.16
C ALA A 13 47.49 -36.88 -9.42
N ARG A 14 47.16 -37.99 -8.74
CA ARG A 14 47.80 -39.30 -9.00
C ARG A 14 47.32 -39.87 -10.34
N GLY A 15 46.03 -39.75 -10.65
CA GLY A 15 45.46 -40.17 -11.92
C GLY A 15 46.13 -39.47 -13.10
N GLU A 16 46.28 -38.15 -13.04
CA GLU A 16 46.98 -37.36 -14.08
C GLU A 16 48.44 -37.78 -14.29
N ARG A 17 49.11 -38.23 -13.23
CA ARG A 17 50.53 -38.60 -13.29
C ARG A 17 50.77 -40.03 -13.80
N TYR A 18 49.84 -40.95 -13.57
CA TYR A 18 50.08 -42.39 -13.75
C TYR A 18 49.07 -43.11 -14.63
N LEU A 19 47.92 -42.51 -14.99
CA LEU A 19 46.87 -43.16 -15.77
C LEU A 19 46.67 -42.51 -17.14
N GLU A 20 46.16 -43.31 -18.08
CA GLU A 20 45.72 -42.79 -19.39
C GLU A 20 44.44 -41.94 -19.25
N PRO A 21 44.24 -40.91 -20.10
CA PRO A 21 43.13 -39.97 -19.99
C PRO A 21 41.73 -40.59 -19.87
N GLY A 22 41.47 -41.72 -20.55
CA GLY A 22 40.20 -42.44 -20.47
C GLY A 22 39.94 -43.13 -19.13
N SER A 23 41.00 -43.51 -18.41
CA SER A 23 40.92 -44.18 -17.10
C SER A 23 40.76 -43.20 -15.93
N ILE A 24 41.19 -41.94 -16.10
CA ILE A 24 41.09 -40.89 -15.08
C ILE A 24 39.62 -40.60 -14.75
N THR A 25 38.75 -40.50 -15.77
CA THR A 25 37.32 -40.27 -15.59
C THR A 25 36.65 -41.40 -14.81
N ALA A 26 37.01 -42.65 -15.11
CA ALA A 26 36.47 -43.83 -14.41
C ALA A 26 36.96 -43.92 -12.95
N LEU A 27 38.24 -43.60 -12.70
CA LEU A 27 38.79 -43.50 -11.35
C LEU A 27 38.06 -42.42 -10.54
N GLY A 28 37.91 -41.22 -11.11
CA GLY A 28 37.22 -40.11 -10.46
C GLY A 28 35.78 -40.46 -10.07
N GLN A 29 35.03 -41.10 -10.97
CA GLN A 29 33.68 -41.58 -10.68
C GLN A 29 33.67 -42.62 -9.54
N CYS A 30 34.58 -43.59 -9.56
CA CYS A 30 34.69 -44.60 -8.50
C CYS A 30 35.01 -43.96 -7.14
N CYS A 31 35.98 -43.03 -7.10
CA CYS A 31 36.34 -42.31 -5.87
C CYS A 31 35.16 -41.47 -5.34
N VAL A 32 34.41 -40.81 -6.22
CA VAL A 32 33.21 -40.06 -5.84
C VAL A 32 32.12 -40.99 -5.28
N THR A 33 31.88 -42.15 -5.89
CA THR A 33 30.90 -43.12 -5.38
C THR A 33 31.29 -43.62 -3.98
N VAL A 34 32.55 -44.02 -3.78
CA VAL A 34 32.99 -44.60 -2.50
C VAL A 34 33.12 -43.54 -1.40
N LEU A 35 33.72 -42.39 -1.70
CA LEU A 35 34.01 -41.36 -0.68
C LEU A 35 32.81 -40.47 -0.36
N ILE A 36 31.88 -40.31 -1.31
CA ILE A 36 30.74 -39.39 -1.20
C ILE A 36 29.43 -40.14 -1.32
N GLY A 37 29.25 -40.96 -2.38
CA GLY A 37 28.00 -41.67 -2.67
C GLY A 37 27.52 -42.57 -1.52
N ASP A 38 28.40 -43.42 -0.99
CA ASP A 38 28.06 -44.35 0.10
C ASP A 38 27.73 -43.63 1.42
N HIS A 39 28.24 -42.41 1.59
CA HIS A 39 28.03 -41.58 2.78
C HIS A 39 27.01 -40.46 2.58
N LEU A 40 26.34 -40.43 1.42
CA LEU A 40 25.45 -39.35 1.01
C LEU A 40 24.33 -39.08 2.03
N PRO A 41 23.63 -40.07 2.60
CA PRO A 41 22.58 -39.81 3.60
C PRO A 41 23.09 -39.11 4.87
N THR A 42 24.30 -39.43 5.30
CA THR A 42 24.91 -38.82 6.51
C THR A 42 25.34 -37.39 6.23
N LEU A 43 25.90 -37.11 5.05
CA LEU A 43 26.26 -35.76 4.64
C LEU A 43 25.02 -34.87 4.48
N LEU A 44 23.94 -35.40 3.91
CA LEU A 44 22.69 -34.66 3.72
C LEU A 44 21.97 -34.36 5.05
N ALA A 45 22.04 -35.24 6.05
CA ALA A 45 21.46 -34.99 7.37
C ALA A 45 22.06 -33.77 8.08
N GLU A 46 23.32 -33.44 7.78
CA GLU A 46 24.01 -32.26 8.33
C GLU A 46 23.63 -30.97 7.58
N CYS A 47 22.98 -31.04 6.41
CA CYS A 47 22.72 -29.86 5.58
C CYS A 47 21.79 -28.84 6.25
N ALA A 48 20.62 -29.26 6.73
CA ALA A 48 19.66 -28.37 7.36
C ALA A 48 20.23 -27.66 8.62
N PRO A 49 20.88 -28.37 9.59
CA PRO A 49 21.54 -27.71 10.72
C PRO A 49 22.62 -26.69 10.31
N LEU A 50 23.40 -27.00 9.27
CA LEU A 50 24.45 -26.08 8.79
C LEU A 50 23.88 -24.82 8.15
N ILE A 51 22.74 -24.93 7.45
CA ILE A 51 21.99 -23.79 6.89
C ILE A 51 21.45 -22.92 8.04
N GLU A 52 20.85 -23.54 9.07
CA GLU A 52 20.32 -22.85 10.24
C GLU A 52 21.41 -22.09 11.02
N ALA A 53 22.56 -22.74 11.24
CA ALA A 53 23.72 -22.17 11.93
C ALA A 53 24.53 -21.18 11.07
N ARG A 54 24.24 -21.10 9.76
CA ARG A 54 25.01 -20.32 8.75
C ARG A 54 26.49 -20.66 8.71
N GLU A 55 26.83 -21.94 8.77
CA GLU A 55 28.22 -22.40 8.65
C GLU A 55 28.65 -22.43 7.17
N THR A 56 28.86 -21.24 6.58
CA THR A 56 29.11 -21.05 5.14
C THR A 56 30.29 -21.83 4.61
N GLN A 57 31.39 -21.93 5.37
CA GLN A 57 32.58 -22.69 4.97
C GLN A 57 32.29 -24.20 4.83
N ARG A 58 31.53 -24.77 5.77
CA ARG A 58 31.16 -26.19 5.73
C ARG A 58 30.12 -26.45 4.64
N LEU A 59 29.17 -25.54 4.44
CA LEU A 59 28.21 -25.61 3.34
C LEU A 59 28.92 -25.54 1.97
N GLN A 60 29.93 -24.69 1.82
CA GLN A 60 30.71 -24.58 0.58
C GLN A 60 31.50 -25.86 0.28
N LEU A 61 32.09 -26.47 1.31
CA LEU A 61 32.76 -27.76 1.20
C LEU A 61 31.77 -28.88 0.84
N MET A 62 30.61 -28.90 1.49
CA MET A 62 29.54 -29.86 1.22
C MET A 62 29.02 -29.71 -0.21
N PHE A 63 28.78 -28.49 -0.67
CA PHE A 63 28.37 -28.19 -2.05
C PHE A 63 29.41 -28.69 -3.07
N ARG A 64 30.71 -28.39 -2.87
CA ARG A 64 31.79 -28.85 -3.76
C ARG A 64 31.87 -30.38 -3.87
N LEU A 65 31.54 -31.10 -2.80
CA LEU A 65 31.54 -32.57 -2.79
C LEU A 65 30.27 -33.10 -3.47
N LEU A 66 29.10 -32.57 -3.11
CA LEU A 66 27.82 -33.07 -3.60
C LEU A 66 27.54 -32.71 -5.05
N ASP A 67 28.13 -31.64 -5.58
CA ASP A 67 28.04 -31.28 -7.00
C ASP A 67 28.75 -32.28 -7.94
N ARG A 68 29.67 -33.08 -7.38
CA ARG A 68 30.33 -34.18 -8.12
C ARG A 68 29.43 -35.41 -8.27
N VAL A 69 28.36 -35.51 -7.50
CA VAL A 69 27.38 -36.61 -7.54
C VAL A 69 26.14 -36.15 -8.31
N ALA A 70 25.73 -36.92 -9.32
CA ALA A 70 24.51 -36.62 -10.07
C ALA A 70 23.29 -36.56 -9.11
N GLY A 71 22.63 -35.40 -9.05
CA GLY A 71 21.48 -35.16 -8.15
C GLY A 71 21.84 -34.98 -6.67
N GLY A 72 23.13 -34.96 -6.30
CA GLY A 72 23.57 -34.80 -4.91
C GLY A 72 23.20 -33.44 -4.29
N VAL A 73 23.03 -32.42 -5.12
CA VAL A 73 22.70 -31.04 -4.71
C VAL A 73 21.19 -30.84 -4.51
N ASP A 74 20.33 -31.68 -5.11
CA ASP A 74 18.87 -31.49 -5.07
C ASP A 74 18.28 -31.47 -3.64
N PRO A 75 18.73 -32.33 -2.70
CA PRO A 75 18.27 -32.26 -1.32
C PRO A 75 18.73 -30.97 -0.62
N MET A 76 19.93 -30.46 -0.93
CA MET A 76 20.39 -29.18 -0.36
C MET A 76 19.52 -28.00 -0.81
N LEU A 77 19.08 -28.01 -2.08
CA LEU A 77 18.15 -27.01 -2.59
C LEU A 77 16.82 -27.06 -1.83
N ARG A 78 16.29 -28.25 -1.56
CA ARG A 78 15.05 -28.44 -0.78
C ARG A 78 15.21 -27.97 0.66
N ASP A 79 16.34 -28.28 1.30
CA ASP A 79 16.61 -27.86 2.68
C ASP A 79 16.73 -26.34 2.78
N LEU A 80 17.40 -25.69 1.81
CA LEU A 80 17.45 -24.23 1.74
C LEU A 80 16.04 -23.65 1.53
N GLU A 81 15.26 -24.19 0.59
CA GLU A 81 13.89 -23.74 0.35
C GLU A 81 13.04 -23.82 1.61
N ASN A 82 13.05 -24.98 2.26
CA ASN A 82 12.28 -25.24 3.48
C ASN A 82 12.70 -24.31 4.62
N HIS A 83 14.01 -24.14 4.83
CA HIS A 83 14.51 -23.27 5.88
C HIS A 83 14.12 -21.79 5.65
N ILE A 84 14.21 -21.30 4.41
CA ILE A 84 13.78 -19.93 4.07
C ILE A 84 12.29 -19.74 4.35
N VAL A 85 11.45 -20.69 3.93
CA VAL A 85 10.00 -20.63 4.17
C VAL A 85 9.69 -20.67 5.66
N GLN A 86 10.25 -21.64 6.40
CA GLN A 86 10.02 -21.77 7.84
C GLN A 86 10.47 -20.54 8.62
N ALA A 87 11.67 -20.03 8.32
CA ALA A 87 12.20 -18.85 8.99
C ALA A 87 11.42 -17.58 8.63
N GLY A 88 10.94 -17.46 7.39
CA GLY A 88 10.09 -16.36 6.94
C GLY A 88 8.73 -16.36 7.63
N LEU A 89 8.06 -17.52 7.66
CA LEU A 89 6.78 -17.68 8.35
C LEU A 89 6.92 -17.44 9.85
N ALA A 90 7.95 -17.97 10.49
CA ALA A 90 8.20 -17.75 11.92
C ALA A 90 8.42 -16.27 12.26
N ASP A 91 9.24 -15.55 11.47
CA ASP A 91 9.48 -14.12 11.68
C ASP A 91 8.21 -13.28 11.46
N MET A 92 7.37 -13.66 10.50
CA MET A 92 6.10 -12.99 10.22
C MET A 92 5.02 -13.27 11.26
N VAL A 93 4.90 -14.51 11.77
CA VAL A 93 3.99 -14.87 12.87
C VAL A 93 4.39 -14.15 14.15
N ALA A 94 5.69 -14.15 14.50
CA ALA A 94 6.20 -13.51 15.71
C ALA A 94 5.95 -11.98 15.74
N ALA A 95 5.65 -11.38 14.59
CA ALA A 95 5.40 -9.95 14.47
C ALA A 95 3.99 -9.60 14.04
N ALA A 96 3.04 -10.55 14.10
CA ALA A 96 1.72 -10.36 13.51
C ALA A 96 0.94 -9.18 14.09
N ASP A 97 1.02 -8.98 15.41
CA ASP A 97 0.35 -7.87 16.10
C ASP A 97 0.92 -6.49 15.71
N ILE A 98 2.22 -6.45 15.38
CA ILE A 98 2.91 -5.22 14.97
C ILE A 98 2.66 -4.95 13.49
N ILE A 99 2.71 -5.99 12.65
CA ILE A 99 2.58 -5.95 11.19
C ILE A 99 1.18 -5.49 10.75
N THR A 100 0.13 -5.89 11.48
CA THR A 100 -1.25 -5.49 11.13
C THR A 100 -1.49 -3.99 11.23
N GLN A 101 -0.69 -3.29 12.03
CA GLN A 101 -0.81 -1.87 12.30
C GLN A 101 0.29 -1.03 11.60
N ASP A 102 1.41 -1.66 11.23
CA ASP A 102 2.62 -0.98 10.79
C ASP A 102 3.21 -1.62 9.50
N SER A 103 2.87 -1.04 8.35
CA SER A 103 3.34 -1.50 7.04
C SER A 103 4.86 -1.32 6.84
N GLU A 104 5.48 -0.36 7.52
CA GLU A 104 6.93 -0.12 7.44
C GLU A 104 7.69 -1.33 7.97
N LYS A 105 7.39 -1.73 9.21
CA LYS A 105 8.07 -2.87 9.86
C LYS A 105 7.89 -4.18 9.11
N TYR A 106 6.73 -4.38 8.50
CA TYR A 106 6.48 -5.56 7.68
C TYR A 106 7.43 -5.62 6.48
N VAL A 107 7.48 -4.54 5.68
CA VAL A 107 8.29 -4.50 4.47
C VAL A 107 9.78 -4.58 4.80
N GLU A 108 10.23 -3.87 5.85
CA GLU A 108 11.64 -3.93 6.30
C GLU A 108 12.07 -5.34 6.73
N ARG A 109 11.21 -6.08 7.43
CA ARG A 109 11.50 -7.48 7.82
C ARG A 109 11.61 -8.39 6.62
N LEU A 110 10.67 -8.27 5.67
CA LEU A 110 10.67 -9.07 4.45
C LEU A 110 11.93 -8.81 3.60
N LEU A 111 12.36 -7.55 3.51
CA LEU A 111 13.63 -7.18 2.85
C LEU A 111 14.85 -7.71 3.61
N LYS A 112 14.85 -7.63 4.94
CA LYS A 112 15.92 -8.18 5.77
C LYS A 112 16.04 -9.69 5.59
N LEU A 113 14.92 -10.40 5.51
CA LEU A 113 14.88 -11.84 5.22
C LEU A 113 15.50 -12.14 3.85
N PHE A 114 15.12 -11.39 2.82
CA PHE A 114 15.66 -11.55 1.47
C PHE A 114 17.17 -11.33 1.40
N ARG A 115 17.66 -10.24 1.99
CA ARG A 115 19.11 -9.90 2.03
C ARG A 115 19.89 -10.98 2.77
N ARG A 116 19.41 -11.38 3.94
CA ARG A 116 20.01 -12.42 4.79
C ARG A 116 20.24 -13.74 4.06
N PHE A 117 19.27 -14.19 3.27
CA PHE A 117 19.40 -15.43 2.51
C PHE A 117 20.11 -15.25 1.16
N SER A 118 20.12 -14.04 0.61
CA SER A 118 20.96 -13.71 -0.54
C SER A 118 22.44 -13.75 -0.16
N ASP A 119 22.81 -13.18 1.01
CA ASP A 119 24.17 -13.23 1.55
C ASP A 119 24.58 -14.68 1.83
N LEU A 120 23.67 -15.50 2.39
CA LEU A 120 23.93 -16.92 2.59
C LEU A 120 24.23 -17.65 1.27
N VAL A 121 23.42 -17.43 0.23
CA VAL A 121 23.63 -18.08 -1.08
C VAL A 121 24.94 -17.63 -1.72
N LYS A 122 25.26 -16.34 -1.61
CA LYS A 122 26.52 -15.78 -2.09
C LYS A 122 27.73 -16.41 -1.39
N GLU A 123 27.72 -16.48 -0.07
CA GLU A 123 28.86 -16.95 0.72
C GLU A 123 29.00 -18.48 0.74
N ALA A 124 27.89 -19.21 0.88
CA ALA A 124 27.91 -20.67 1.00
C ALA A 124 27.94 -21.38 -0.37
N PHE A 125 27.30 -20.80 -1.39
CA PHE A 125 27.08 -21.45 -2.68
C PHE A 125 27.65 -20.65 -3.87
N ASN A 126 28.44 -19.61 -3.62
CA ASN A 126 29.11 -18.79 -4.64
C ASN A 126 28.16 -18.26 -5.72
N ASP A 127 26.95 -17.83 -5.32
CA ASP A 127 25.90 -17.37 -6.25
C ASP A 127 25.51 -18.41 -7.33
N ASP A 128 25.57 -19.71 -7.00
CA ASP A 128 25.13 -20.77 -7.90
C ASP A 128 23.66 -20.55 -8.35
N PRO A 129 23.37 -20.57 -9.66
CA PRO A 129 22.04 -20.28 -10.20
C PRO A 129 20.92 -21.18 -9.65
N ARG A 130 21.22 -22.43 -9.27
CA ARG A 130 20.24 -23.36 -8.70
C ARG A 130 19.82 -22.89 -7.31
N PHE A 131 20.77 -22.45 -6.48
CA PHE A 131 20.49 -21.92 -5.15
C PHE A 131 19.83 -20.54 -5.19
N LEU A 132 20.18 -19.69 -6.16
CA LEU A 132 19.45 -18.44 -6.41
C LEU A 132 17.98 -18.70 -6.77
N THR A 133 17.73 -19.69 -7.64
CA THR A 133 16.38 -20.11 -8.03
C THR A 133 15.60 -20.68 -6.83
N ALA A 134 16.25 -21.52 -6.01
CA ALA A 134 15.68 -22.05 -4.77
C ALA A 134 15.27 -20.94 -3.80
N ARG A 135 16.17 -19.96 -3.56
CA ARG A 135 15.87 -18.76 -2.75
C ARG A 135 14.67 -18.00 -3.31
N ASP A 136 14.64 -17.75 -4.61
CA ASP A 136 13.57 -17.00 -5.26
C ASP A 136 12.22 -17.71 -5.17
N LYS A 137 12.20 -19.04 -5.32
CA LYS A 137 11.01 -19.88 -5.15
C LYS A 137 10.51 -19.89 -3.70
N ALA A 138 11.42 -20.01 -2.74
CA ALA A 138 11.09 -19.96 -1.33
C ALA A 138 10.53 -18.59 -0.92
N PHE A 139 11.19 -17.52 -1.37
CA PHE A 139 10.73 -16.16 -1.10
C PHE A 139 9.37 -15.86 -1.74
N LYS A 140 9.13 -16.33 -2.98
CA LYS A 140 7.82 -16.29 -3.61
C LYS A 140 6.75 -17.00 -2.78
N THR A 141 7.09 -18.12 -2.16
CA THR A 141 6.17 -18.84 -1.27
C THR A 141 5.83 -18.00 -0.05
N VAL A 142 6.83 -17.42 0.63
CA VAL A 142 6.63 -16.55 1.82
C VAL A 142 5.78 -15.32 1.49
N VAL A 143 6.07 -14.62 0.40
CA VAL A 143 5.35 -13.39 0.00
C VAL A 143 3.86 -13.64 -0.29
N ASN A 144 3.55 -14.80 -0.87
CA ASN A 144 2.20 -15.16 -1.27
C ASN A 144 1.47 -16.03 -0.23
N ASP A 145 2.09 -16.27 0.93
CA ASP A 145 1.50 -17.09 1.96
C ASP A 145 0.27 -16.40 2.58
N ILE A 146 -0.84 -17.14 2.63
CA ILE A 146 -2.15 -16.66 3.09
C ILE A 146 -2.41 -16.96 4.58
N THR A 147 -1.56 -17.77 5.22
CA THR A 147 -1.71 -18.18 6.62
C THR A 147 -1.36 -17.05 7.58
N LEU A 148 -0.57 -16.09 7.11
CA LEU A 148 -0.11 -14.95 7.90
C LEU A 148 -1.19 -13.88 8.06
N PHE A 149 -1.89 -13.50 6.99
CA PHE A 149 -2.97 -12.49 7.02
C PHE A 149 -3.93 -12.72 5.84
N LYS A 150 -5.15 -13.14 6.13
CA LYS A 150 -6.20 -13.27 5.10
C LYS A 150 -6.70 -11.89 4.70
N LEU A 151 -6.53 -11.53 3.42
CA LEU A 151 -7.29 -10.48 2.80
C LEU A 151 -8.53 -11.11 2.18
N GLU A 152 -9.71 -10.71 2.65
CA GLU A 152 -10.95 -10.95 1.91
C GLU A 152 -11.06 -9.85 0.85
N LEU A 153 -11.31 -10.20 -0.41
CA LEU A 153 -11.60 -9.23 -1.46
C LEU A 153 -13.04 -9.42 -1.96
N PRO A 154 -13.77 -8.33 -2.25
CA PRO A 154 -15.00 -8.44 -3.02
C PRO A 154 -14.68 -8.98 -4.41
N THR A 155 -15.35 -10.06 -4.80
CA THR A 155 -15.30 -10.59 -6.17
C THR A 155 -15.85 -9.56 -7.16
N SER A 156 -15.27 -9.52 -8.36
CA SER A 156 -15.78 -8.81 -9.53
C SER A 156 -17.30 -8.97 -9.70
N ASN A 157 -18.00 -7.88 -10.08
CA ASN A 157 -19.46 -7.83 -10.32
C ASN A 157 -20.00 -8.97 -11.19
N THR A 158 -19.17 -9.61 -12.01
CA THR A 158 -19.56 -10.75 -12.86
C THR A 158 -19.84 -12.04 -12.06
N ALA A 159 -19.24 -12.23 -10.88
CA ALA A 159 -19.48 -13.40 -10.03
C ALA A 159 -20.69 -13.23 -9.09
N MET A 160 -21.08 -11.98 -8.81
CA MET A 160 -22.23 -11.65 -7.97
C MET A 160 -23.56 -12.14 -8.58
N ALA A 161 -23.61 -12.27 -9.91
CA ALA A 161 -24.78 -12.78 -10.64
C ALA A 161 -25.04 -14.29 -10.48
N ARG A 162 -24.12 -15.07 -9.89
CA ARG A 162 -24.26 -16.54 -9.73
C ARG A 162 -24.45 -17.02 -8.29
N GLY A 163 -24.61 -16.13 -7.32
CA GLY A 163 -24.93 -16.52 -5.93
C GLY A 163 -23.84 -17.32 -5.20
N ILE A 164 -22.62 -17.39 -5.74
CA ILE A 164 -21.50 -18.13 -5.15
C ILE A 164 -20.54 -17.13 -4.50
N LYS A 165 -20.60 -16.97 -3.18
CA LYS A 165 -19.58 -16.25 -2.38
C LYS A 165 -18.34 -17.13 -2.24
N ILE A 166 -17.45 -17.15 -3.24
CA ILE A 166 -16.09 -17.66 -3.07
C ILE A 166 -15.19 -16.44 -2.86
N SER A 167 -14.90 -16.08 -1.61
CA SER A 167 -13.78 -15.20 -1.31
C SER A 167 -12.51 -16.04 -1.40
N THR A 168 -11.70 -15.87 -2.44
CA THR A 168 -10.37 -16.47 -2.47
C THR A 168 -9.51 -15.71 -1.46
N PRO A 169 -9.06 -16.32 -0.35
CA PRO A 169 -8.19 -15.65 0.59
C PRO A 169 -6.88 -15.31 -0.13
N GLU A 170 -6.53 -14.04 -0.19
CA GLU A 170 -5.28 -13.58 -0.81
C GLU A 170 -4.32 -13.05 0.26
N SER A 171 -3.03 -13.06 -0.06
CA SER A 171 -2.00 -12.48 0.80
C SER A 171 -2.24 -10.97 0.93
N LYS A 172 -2.14 -10.45 2.15
CA LYS A 172 -2.20 -9.00 2.43
C LYS A 172 -0.92 -8.26 2.00
N CYS A 173 0.15 -8.98 1.63
CA CYS A 173 1.43 -8.40 1.26
C CYS A 173 1.32 -7.29 0.19
N PRO A 174 0.56 -7.45 -0.91
CA PRO A 174 0.47 -6.42 -1.96
C PRO A 174 -0.17 -5.11 -1.46
N GLU A 175 -1.16 -5.19 -0.56
CA GLU A 175 -1.74 -4.01 0.10
C GLU A 175 -0.71 -3.31 0.98
N LEU A 176 0.03 -4.07 1.80
CA LEU A 176 1.03 -3.52 2.71
C LEU A 176 2.19 -2.84 1.95
N LEU A 177 2.63 -3.42 0.83
CA LEU A 177 3.60 -2.79 -0.06
C LEU A 177 3.08 -1.47 -0.63
N ALA A 178 1.83 -1.44 -1.10
CA ALA A 178 1.22 -0.21 -1.61
C ALA A 178 1.07 0.88 -0.54
N ASN A 179 0.70 0.50 0.70
CA ASN A 179 0.63 1.40 1.84
C ASN A 179 2.00 1.95 2.24
N TYR A 180 3.04 1.11 2.18
CA TYR A 180 4.41 1.56 2.46
C TYR A 180 4.92 2.55 1.39
N CYS A 181 4.64 2.30 0.11
CA CYS A 181 4.90 3.30 -0.94
C CYS A 181 4.16 4.62 -0.67
N ASP A 182 2.88 4.58 -0.26
CA ASP A 182 2.13 5.80 0.08
C ASP A 182 2.77 6.57 1.24
N MET A 183 3.28 5.87 2.26
CA MET A 183 3.96 6.49 3.40
C MET A 183 5.24 7.22 2.99
N LEU A 184 6.00 6.65 2.05
CA LEU A 184 7.25 7.20 1.52
C LEU A 184 6.99 8.41 0.60
N LEU A 185 5.99 8.32 -0.28
CA LEU A 185 5.67 9.34 -1.29
C LEU A 185 4.86 10.53 -0.75
N ARG A 186 4.40 10.47 0.51
CA ARG A 186 3.69 11.57 1.19
C ARG A 186 4.59 12.29 2.17
N ARG A 187 4.21 13.51 2.54
CA ARG A 187 4.86 14.30 3.62
C ARG A 187 4.48 13.77 5.01
N THR A 188 4.85 12.54 5.34
CA THR A 188 4.61 11.91 6.64
C THR A 188 5.75 12.23 7.62
N PRO A 189 5.54 12.10 8.95
CA PRO A 189 6.65 12.16 9.91
C PRO A 189 7.76 11.14 9.61
N PHE A 190 7.41 10.02 8.99
CA PHE A 190 8.34 8.97 8.59
C PHE A 190 9.20 9.41 7.39
N SER A 191 8.61 9.83 6.28
CA SER A 191 9.36 10.27 5.11
C SER A 191 10.22 11.51 5.37
N LYS A 192 9.79 12.40 6.27
CA LYS A 192 10.59 13.55 6.72
C LYS A 192 11.89 13.19 7.44
N ARG A 193 12.03 11.95 7.92
CA ARG A 193 13.26 11.46 8.57
C ARG A 193 14.25 10.86 7.59
N LEU A 194 13.87 10.72 6.32
CA LEU A 194 14.65 10.07 5.28
C LEU A 194 15.15 11.10 4.27
N THR A 195 16.31 10.84 3.66
CA THR A 195 16.76 11.63 2.50
C THR A 195 16.05 11.20 1.22
N THR A 196 16.15 12.03 0.19
CA THR A 196 15.58 11.74 -1.14
C THR A 196 16.15 10.45 -1.75
N GLU A 197 17.43 10.16 -1.51
CA GLU A 197 18.12 8.95 -1.95
C GLU A 197 17.66 7.72 -1.16
N GLU A 198 17.47 7.86 0.16
CA GLU A 198 16.95 6.77 0.99
C GLU A 198 15.52 6.39 0.62
N ILE A 199 14.67 7.39 0.31
CA ILE A 199 13.30 7.16 -0.19
C ILE A 199 13.34 6.37 -1.49
N GLU A 200 14.17 6.79 -2.45
CA GLU A 200 14.33 6.09 -3.72
C GLU A 200 14.84 4.65 -3.54
N SER A 201 15.87 4.46 -2.71
CA SER A 201 16.38 3.12 -2.41
C SER A 201 15.29 2.22 -1.82
N ARG A 202 14.46 2.75 -0.89
CA ARG A 202 13.34 2.00 -0.29
C ARG A 202 12.22 1.73 -1.29
N LEU A 203 11.96 2.62 -2.25
CA LEU A 203 11.00 2.37 -3.34
C LEU A 203 11.51 1.25 -4.25
N LYS A 204 12.81 1.26 -4.62
CA LYS A 204 13.44 0.18 -5.40
C LYS A 204 13.43 -1.16 -4.67
N ASP A 205 13.60 -1.15 -3.34
CA ASP A 205 13.44 -2.35 -2.52
C ASP A 205 12.00 -2.91 -2.60
N VAL A 206 10.96 -2.07 -2.62
CA VAL A 206 9.57 -2.54 -2.81
C VAL A 206 9.41 -3.23 -4.16
N LEU A 207 10.00 -2.66 -5.22
CA LEU A 207 9.96 -3.24 -6.56
C LEU A 207 10.62 -4.63 -6.62
N LEU A 208 11.68 -4.85 -5.85
CA LEU A 208 12.30 -6.17 -5.70
C LEU A 208 11.30 -7.18 -5.15
N VAL A 209 10.56 -6.83 -4.10
CA VAL A 209 9.53 -7.71 -3.51
C VAL A 209 8.37 -7.96 -4.48
N LEU A 210 7.95 -6.93 -5.25
CA LEU A 210 6.85 -7.04 -6.21
C LEU A 210 7.10 -8.08 -7.32
N LYS A 211 8.36 -8.41 -7.63
CA LYS A 211 8.69 -9.49 -8.57
C LYS A 211 8.17 -10.85 -8.09
N TYR A 212 8.07 -11.04 -6.78
CA TYR A 212 7.64 -12.28 -6.15
C TYR A 212 6.15 -12.30 -5.81
N VAL A 213 5.44 -11.18 -5.94
CA VAL A 213 3.99 -11.12 -5.73
C VAL A 213 3.27 -11.78 -6.91
N SER A 214 2.37 -12.72 -6.61
CA SER A 214 1.59 -13.43 -7.62
C SER A 214 0.44 -12.58 -8.16
N ASN A 215 -0.40 -12.02 -7.29
CA ASN A 215 -1.48 -11.12 -7.70
C ASN A 215 -1.04 -9.65 -7.66
N LYS A 216 -0.44 -9.19 -8.76
CA LYS A 216 0.03 -7.80 -8.93
C LYS A 216 -1.12 -6.78 -9.01
N ASP A 217 -2.32 -7.20 -9.40
CA ASP A 217 -3.49 -6.31 -9.57
C ASP A 217 -3.94 -5.72 -8.24
N VAL A 218 -3.79 -6.47 -7.14
CA VAL A 218 -4.08 -5.99 -5.79
C VAL A 218 -3.21 -4.79 -5.45
N PHE A 219 -1.88 -4.92 -5.64
CA PHE A 219 -0.96 -3.80 -5.45
C PHE A 219 -1.35 -2.61 -6.33
N MET A 220 -1.58 -2.82 -7.62
CA MET A 220 -1.93 -1.74 -8.54
C MET A 220 -3.25 -1.05 -8.16
N ARG A 221 -4.23 -1.81 -7.64
CA ARG A 221 -5.50 -1.24 -7.17
C ARG A 221 -5.28 -0.27 -6.01
N TYR A 222 -4.55 -0.69 -4.98
CA TYR A 222 -4.25 0.15 -3.81
C TYR A 222 -3.31 1.31 -4.16
N HIS A 223 -2.26 1.04 -4.93
CA HIS A 223 -1.31 2.08 -5.37
C HIS A 223 -2.02 3.17 -6.18
N LYS A 224 -2.90 2.78 -7.11
CA LYS A 224 -3.76 3.73 -7.85
C LYS A 224 -4.63 4.56 -6.92
N ALA A 225 -5.28 3.94 -5.92
CA ALA A 225 -6.13 4.65 -4.97
C ALA A 225 -5.33 5.72 -4.20
N HIS A 226 -4.14 5.35 -3.75
CA HIS A 226 -3.23 6.25 -3.05
C HIS A 226 -2.75 7.38 -3.95
N LEU A 227 -2.32 7.10 -5.18
CA LEU A 227 -1.92 8.12 -6.15
C LEU A 227 -3.07 9.08 -6.46
N THR A 228 -4.27 8.56 -6.71
CA THR A 228 -5.48 9.38 -6.94
C THR A 228 -5.67 10.38 -5.80
N ARG A 229 -5.58 9.92 -4.55
CA ARG A 229 -5.69 10.79 -3.37
C ARG A 229 -4.57 11.83 -3.34
N ARG A 230 -3.32 11.43 -3.58
CA ARG A 230 -2.17 12.33 -3.52
C ARG A 230 -2.26 13.44 -4.56
N LEU A 231 -2.63 13.12 -5.79
CA LEU A 231 -2.80 14.07 -6.88
C LEU A 231 -4.04 14.97 -6.71
N ILE A 232 -5.14 14.48 -6.14
CA ILE A 232 -6.33 15.32 -5.91
C ILE A 232 -6.09 16.30 -4.76
N LEU A 233 -5.43 15.86 -3.70
CA LEU A 233 -5.16 16.65 -2.49
C LEU A 233 -3.84 17.44 -2.54
N ASP A 234 -3.08 17.35 -3.64
CA ASP A 234 -1.75 17.96 -3.80
C ASP A 234 -0.83 17.66 -2.59
N SER A 235 -0.82 16.39 -2.17
CA SER A 235 -0.18 15.94 -0.93
C SER A 235 1.07 15.07 -1.12
N SER A 236 1.54 14.96 -2.37
CA SER A 236 2.82 14.34 -2.71
C SER A 236 3.98 15.08 -2.06
N ALA A 237 4.99 14.32 -1.62
CA ALA A 237 6.23 14.88 -1.08
C ALA A 237 7.08 15.47 -2.22
N ASP A 238 7.18 14.71 -3.30
CA ASP A 238 8.03 14.96 -4.46
C ASP A 238 7.30 14.43 -5.71
N SER A 239 7.05 15.30 -6.69
CA SER A 239 6.32 14.94 -7.91
C SER A 239 7.19 14.15 -8.89
N GLU A 240 8.51 14.34 -8.90
CA GLU A 240 9.43 13.62 -9.78
C GLU A 240 9.47 12.15 -9.37
N LYS A 241 9.58 11.88 -8.06
CA LYS A 241 9.55 10.50 -7.53
C LYS A 241 8.23 9.78 -7.75
N GLU A 242 7.13 10.50 -7.94
CA GLU A 242 5.84 9.93 -8.30
C GLU A 242 5.81 9.49 -9.77
N GLU A 243 6.41 10.27 -10.67
CA GLU A 243 6.59 9.89 -12.09
C GLU A 243 7.58 8.73 -12.22
N ASP A 244 8.74 8.79 -11.54
CA ASP A 244 9.74 7.70 -11.49
C ASP A 244 9.12 6.38 -11.04
N MET A 245 8.28 6.40 -9.99
CA MET A 245 7.64 5.19 -9.49
C MET A 245 6.76 4.53 -10.56
N VAL A 246 6.07 5.32 -11.39
CA VAL A 246 5.27 4.77 -12.51
C VAL A 246 6.16 4.20 -13.61
N GLU A 247 7.30 4.82 -13.89
CA GLU A 247 8.28 4.29 -14.83
C GLU A 247 8.87 2.96 -14.32
N TRP A 248 9.30 2.90 -13.07
CA TRP A 248 9.84 1.66 -12.52
C TRP A 248 8.80 0.53 -12.44
N LEU A 249 7.52 0.85 -12.17
CA LEU A 249 6.44 -0.16 -12.24
C LEU A 249 6.29 -0.72 -13.67
N ARG A 250 6.54 0.10 -14.70
CA ARG A 250 6.58 -0.36 -16.10
C ARG A 250 7.73 -1.34 -16.32
N GLU A 251 8.93 -1.00 -15.84
CA GLU A 251 10.14 -1.81 -16.01
C GLU A 251 10.06 -3.18 -15.32
N VAL A 252 9.41 -3.24 -14.14
CA VAL A 252 9.24 -4.48 -13.36
C VAL A 252 8.16 -5.41 -13.96
N GLY A 253 7.52 -4.99 -15.07
CA GLY A 253 6.50 -5.77 -15.75
C GLY A 253 5.21 -5.85 -14.94
N MET A 254 4.79 -4.74 -14.35
CA MET A 254 3.44 -4.61 -13.79
C MET A 254 2.41 -4.50 -14.93
N PRO A 255 1.12 -4.83 -14.69
CA PRO A 255 0.08 -4.77 -15.71
C PRO A 255 0.04 -3.43 -16.45
N ALA A 256 0.26 -3.48 -17.78
CA ALA A 256 0.46 -2.29 -18.60
C ALA A 256 -0.77 -1.37 -18.62
N ASP A 257 -1.98 -1.92 -18.55
CA ASP A 257 -3.22 -1.15 -18.53
C ASP A 257 -3.32 -0.28 -17.26
N TYR A 258 -2.90 -0.79 -16.11
CA TYR A 258 -2.84 -0.03 -14.86
C TYR A 258 -1.76 1.04 -14.93
N VAL A 259 -0.55 0.68 -15.35
CA VAL A 259 0.58 1.64 -15.47
C VAL A 259 0.22 2.78 -16.43
N ASN A 260 -0.40 2.49 -17.57
CA ASN A 260 -0.85 3.50 -18.52
C ASN A 260 -1.94 4.42 -17.94
N LYS A 261 -2.85 3.89 -17.10
CA LYS A 261 -3.82 4.72 -16.37
C LYS A 261 -3.11 5.67 -15.39
N LEU A 262 -2.11 5.19 -14.63
CA LEU A 262 -1.33 6.04 -13.72
C LEU A 262 -0.60 7.16 -14.48
N ALA A 263 0.07 6.83 -15.59
CA ALA A 263 0.74 7.83 -16.43
C ALA A 263 -0.24 8.89 -16.97
N ARG A 264 -1.44 8.47 -17.42
CA ARG A 264 -2.49 9.38 -17.86
C ARG A 264 -2.96 10.30 -16.73
N MET A 265 -3.01 9.82 -15.47
CA MET A 265 -3.42 10.65 -14.33
C MET A 265 -2.51 11.89 -14.19
N PHE A 266 -1.19 11.78 -14.34
CA PHE A 266 -0.30 12.96 -14.31
C PHE A 266 -0.58 13.93 -15.44
N GLN A 267 -0.82 13.42 -16.65
CA GLN A 267 -1.17 14.27 -17.79
C GLN A 267 -2.50 15.00 -17.56
N ASP A 268 -3.51 14.32 -17.00
CA ASP A 268 -4.80 14.92 -16.70
C ASP A 268 -4.67 16.04 -15.66
N ILE A 269 -3.77 15.90 -14.66
CA ILE A 269 -3.49 16.97 -13.69
C ILE A 269 -2.89 18.20 -14.39
N LYS A 270 -1.87 18.02 -15.22
CA LYS A 270 -1.23 19.12 -15.98
C LYS A 270 -2.25 19.85 -16.86
N VAL A 271 -3.06 19.10 -17.63
CA VAL A 271 -4.14 19.66 -18.46
C VAL A 271 -5.18 20.40 -17.60
N SER A 272 -5.50 19.87 -16.41
CA SER A 272 -6.46 20.51 -15.53
C SER A 272 -5.93 21.81 -14.91
N GLU A 273 -4.63 21.92 -14.65
CA GLU A 273 -4.00 23.16 -14.17
C GLU A 273 -4.06 24.26 -15.23
N ASP A 274 -3.83 23.91 -16.50
CA ASP A 274 -3.99 24.83 -17.63
C ASP A 274 -5.44 25.30 -17.76
N LEU A 275 -6.41 24.38 -17.63
CA LEU A 275 -7.84 24.72 -17.65
C LEU A 275 -8.22 25.64 -16.50
N ASN A 276 -7.69 25.41 -15.29
CA ASN A 276 -7.92 26.30 -14.15
C ASN A 276 -7.38 27.71 -14.39
N THR A 277 -6.17 27.82 -14.94
CA THR A 277 -5.56 29.11 -15.25
C THR A 277 -6.42 29.89 -16.24
N GLN A 278 -6.95 29.19 -17.25
CA GLN A 278 -7.84 29.78 -18.25
C GLN A 278 -9.25 30.10 -17.72
N PHE A 279 -9.77 29.30 -16.78
CA PHE A 279 -11.05 29.58 -16.12
C PHE A 279 -10.93 30.81 -15.23
N ARG A 280 -9.84 30.88 -14.45
CA ARG A 280 -9.52 32.02 -13.60
C ARG A 280 -9.41 33.30 -14.42
N SER A 281 -8.88 33.31 -15.64
CA SER A 281 -8.86 34.56 -16.42
C SER A 281 -10.24 35.04 -16.92
N GLN A 282 -11.29 34.22 -16.83
CA GLN A 282 -12.62 34.50 -17.38
C GLN A 282 -13.72 34.74 -16.33
N THR A 283 -13.58 34.21 -15.11
CA THR A 283 -14.50 34.50 -13.99
C THR A 283 -14.07 35.74 -13.24
N THR A 284 -14.97 36.49 -12.59
CA THR A 284 -14.61 37.62 -11.71
C THR A 284 -14.34 37.17 -10.26
N ARG A 285 -14.67 35.93 -9.91
CA ARG A 285 -14.53 35.34 -8.56
C ARG A 285 -13.28 34.46 -8.44
N HIS A 286 -12.13 35.01 -8.85
CA HIS A 286 -10.87 34.32 -9.17
C HIS A 286 -10.27 33.41 -8.08
N ASP A 287 -10.47 33.72 -6.79
CA ASP A 287 -9.60 33.21 -5.72
C ASP A 287 -10.19 32.07 -4.88
N ALA A 288 -11.46 31.72 -5.05
CA ALA A 288 -12.15 30.80 -4.13
C ALA A 288 -12.21 29.34 -4.58
N ILE A 289 -11.93 29.02 -5.86
CA ILE A 289 -12.12 27.66 -6.39
C ILE A 289 -10.92 27.15 -7.21
N ASN A 290 -10.67 25.85 -7.10
CA ASN A 290 -9.71 25.09 -7.89
C ASN A 290 -10.39 23.81 -8.39
N ILE A 291 -10.43 23.60 -9.71
CA ILE A 291 -11.31 22.62 -10.34
C ILE A 291 -10.47 21.58 -11.06
N LYS A 292 -10.55 20.33 -10.62
CA LYS A 292 -9.83 19.23 -11.27
C LYS A 292 -10.74 18.52 -12.27
N ILE A 293 -10.58 18.81 -13.56
CA ILE A 293 -11.31 18.14 -14.65
C ILE A 293 -10.48 16.98 -15.18
N LEU A 294 -10.93 15.75 -14.90
CA LEU A 294 -10.13 14.53 -15.06
C LEU A 294 -10.82 13.50 -15.97
N ASN A 295 -10.05 12.61 -16.59
CA ASN A 295 -10.61 11.56 -17.44
C ASN A 295 -11.22 10.43 -16.58
N ALA A 296 -12.54 10.23 -16.68
CA ALA A 296 -13.23 9.18 -15.93
C ALA A 296 -12.63 7.77 -16.11
N GLY A 297 -12.15 7.41 -17.31
CA GLY A 297 -11.57 6.08 -17.57
C GLY A 297 -10.24 5.83 -16.86
N ALA A 298 -9.44 6.87 -16.62
CA ALA A 298 -8.17 6.76 -15.90
C ALA A 298 -8.38 6.87 -14.39
N TRP A 299 -9.33 7.67 -13.93
CA TRP A 299 -9.51 8.01 -12.50
C TRP A 299 -10.63 7.23 -11.82
N ALA A 300 -11.82 7.23 -12.40
CA ALA A 300 -13.00 6.68 -11.76
C ALA A 300 -12.97 5.15 -11.79
N ARG A 301 -13.34 4.54 -10.67
CA ARG A 301 -13.72 3.13 -10.58
C ARG A 301 -15.20 3.10 -10.26
N GLY A 302 -16.06 3.02 -11.29
CA GLY A 302 -17.47 2.62 -11.22
C GLY A 302 -18.34 3.11 -10.05
N SER A 303 -17.97 4.17 -9.33
CA SER A 303 -18.61 4.54 -8.07
C SER A 303 -20.02 5.03 -8.34
N GLU A 304 -20.95 4.57 -7.51
CA GLU A 304 -22.27 5.17 -7.43
C GLU A 304 -22.14 6.66 -7.11
N ARG A 305 -23.04 7.44 -7.70
CA ARG A 305 -23.12 8.87 -7.45
C ARG A 305 -23.59 9.05 -6.01
N VAL A 306 -22.74 9.66 -5.18
CA VAL A 306 -23.16 10.10 -3.85
C VAL A 306 -23.84 11.45 -4.03
N SER A 307 -25.15 11.50 -3.77
CA SER A 307 -25.91 12.74 -3.69
C SER A 307 -25.41 13.57 -2.53
N VAL A 308 -25.30 14.88 -2.74
CA VAL A 308 -25.01 15.85 -1.69
C VAL A 308 -25.55 17.21 -2.10
N SER A 309 -26.24 17.88 -1.17
CA SER A 309 -26.60 19.29 -1.30
C SER A 309 -25.39 20.15 -0.93
N LEU A 310 -24.97 21.03 -1.84
CA LEU A 310 -23.81 21.89 -1.64
C LEU A 310 -24.24 23.24 -1.04
N PRO A 311 -23.33 23.91 -0.33
CA PRO A 311 -23.51 25.32 -0.02
C PRO A 311 -23.72 26.16 -1.28
N LEU A 312 -24.58 27.17 -1.21
CA LEU A 312 -24.88 28.09 -2.32
C LEU A 312 -23.62 28.70 -2.92
N GLU A 313 -22.64 29.02 -2.07
CA GLU A 313 -21.35 29.59 -2.48
C GLU A 313 -20.55 28.69 -3.41
N LEU A 314 -20.79 27.37 -3.38
CA LEU A 314 -20.19 26.39 -4.29
C LEU A 314 -21.11 26.03 -5.45
N GLU A 315 -22.41 25.97 -5.21
CA GLU A 315 -23.42 25.61 -6.21
C GLU A 315 -23.40 26.59 -7.40
N ASP A 316 -23.21 27.89 -7.13
CA ASP A 316 -23.10 28.94 -8.15
C ASP A 316 -21.97 28.68 -9.17
N TYR A 317 -20.87 28.03 -8.76
CA TYR A 317 -19.74 27.77 -9.66
C TYR A 317 -20.00 26.62 -10.64
N ILE A 318 -20.88 25.68 -10.31
CA ILE A 318 -21.16 24.52 -11.16
C ILE A 318 -21.57 24.94 -12.59
N PRO A 319 -22.61 25.77 -12.79
CA PRO A 319 -23.02 26.18 -14.14
C PRO A 319 -21.95 27.00 -14.86
N GLU A 320 -21.22 27.88 -14.16
CA GLU A 320 -20.13 28.68 -14.76
C GLU A 320 -19.06 27.77 -15.38
N VAL A 321 -18.71 26.71 -14.65
CA VAL A 321 -17.65 25.76 -15.04
C VAL A 321 -18.12 24.86 -16.17
N GLU A 322 -19.36 24.38 -16.10
CA GLU A 322 -19.97 23.59 -17.18
C GLU A 322 -20.06 24.40 -18.47
N GLU A 323 -20.45 25.67 -18.41
CA GLU A 323 -20.51 26.54 -19.57
C GLU A 323 -19.11 26.82 -20.15
N PHE A 324 -18.14 27.15 -19.29
CA PHE A 324 -16.74 27.32 -19.68
C PHE A 324 -16.19 26.08 -20.40
N TYR A 325 -16.41 24.90 -19.82
CA TYR A 325 -15.90 23.65 -20.37
C TYR A 325 -16.59 23.29 -21.69
N LYS A 326 -17.92 23.46 -21.77
CA LYS A 326 -18.72 23.19 -22.97
C LYS A 326 -18.31 24.07 -24.16
N LYS A 327 -17.97 25.34 -23.92
CA LYS A 327 -17.48 26.26 -24.97
C LYS A 327 -16.19 25.76 -25.63
N LYS A 328 -15.30 25.10 -24.88
CA LYS A 328 -14.00 24.60 -25.38
C LYS A 328 -14.07 23.16 -25.88
N HIS A 329 -14.93 22.35 -25.29
CA HIS A 329 -15.02 20.92 -25.55
C HIS A 329 -16.45 20.51 -25.88
N SER A 330 -16.84 20.73 -27.14
CA SER A 330 -18.13 20.27 -27.65
C SER A 330 -18.24 18.74 -27.60
N GLY A 331 -19.41 18.24 -27.24
CA GLY A 331 -19.69 16.79 -27.17
C GLY A 331 -19.21 16.10 -25.88
N ARG A 332 -18.63 16.81 -24.91
CA ARG A 332 -18.29 16.26 -23.59
C ARG A 332 -19.28 16.71 -22.52
N LYS A 333 -19.50 15.86 -21.52
CA LYS A 333 -20.34 16.15 -20.35
C LYS A 333 -19.52 15.97 -19.07
N LEU A 334 -19.59 16.95 -18.18
CA LEU A 334 -18.97 16.84 -16.86
C LEU A 334 -19.81 15.97 -15.92
N GLN A 335 -19.12 15.26 -15.03
CA GLN A 335 -19.72 14.56 -13.91
C GLN A 335 -18.95 14.97 -12.66
N TRP A 336 -19.67 15.46 -11.65
CA TRP A 336 -19.07 15.96 -10.43
C TRP A 336 -18.84 14.85 -9.40
N TYR A 337 -17.64 14.84 -8.82
CA TYR A 337 -17.20 13.84 -7.84
C TYR A 337 -16.94 14.52 -6.48
N HIS A 338 -18.02 15.00 -5.84
CA HIS A 338 -17.92 15.78 -4.58
C HIS A 338 -17.26 15.01 -3.42
N HIS A 339 -17.34 13.68 -3.39
CA HIS A 339 -16.65 12.84 -2.41
C HIS A 339 -15.11 12.91 -2.51
N MET A 340 -14.57 13.35 -3.65
CA MET A 340 -13.14 13.60 -3.85
C MET A 340 -12.75 15.06 -3.60
N SER A 341 -13.73 15.95 -3.47
CA SER A 341 -13.53 17.38 -3.30
C SER A 341 -13.29 17.76 -1.83
N ASN A 342 -12.56 18.85 -1.64
CA ASN A 342 -12.24 19.42 -0.34
C ASN A 342 -12.12 20.94 -0.46
N GLY A 343 -12.08 21.62 0.69
CA GLY A 343 -11.85 23.06 0.74
C GLY A 343 -11.50 23.53 2.14
N THR A 344 -11.11 24.80 2.24
CA THR A 344 -10.85 25.46 3.52
C THR A 344 -12.04 26.35 3.88
N ILE A 345 -12.58 26.18 5.09
CA ILE A 345 -13.62 27.06 5.64
C ILE A 345 -13.13 27.76 6.90
N THR A 346 -13.59 28.98 7.14
CA THR A 346 -13.37 29.66 8.41
C THR A 346 -14.50 29.33 9.38
N PHE A 347 -14.20 28.52 10.38
CA PHE A 347 -15.09 28.15 11.48
C PHE A 347 -14.96 29.17 12.62
N ALA A 348 -16.04 29.90 12.89
CA ALA A 348 -16.10 30.89 13.96
C ALA A 348 -17.02 30.40 15.08
N ASN A 349 -16.57 30.57 16.32
CA ASN A 349 -17.34 30.26 17.52
C ASN A 349 -17.08 31.28 18.63
N ASN A 350 -17.63 31.05 19.82
CA ASN A 350 -17.44 31.94 20.97
C ASN A 350 -15.97 32.05 21.44
N THR A 351 -15.11 31.08 21.09
CA THR A 351 -13.70 31.06 21.50
C THR A 351 -12.78 31.77 20.50
N GLY A 352 -13.07 31.66 19.21
CA GLY A 352 -12.15 32.14 18.16
C GLY A 352 -12.59 31.85 16.73
N ARG A 353 -11.63 32.03 15.81
CA ARG A 353 -11.79 31.76 14.38
C ARG A 353 -10.71 30.80 13.92
N PHE A 354 -11.10 29.69 13.30
CA PHE A 354 -10.22 28.61 12.92
C PHE A 354 -10.40 28.27 11.45
N ASP A 355 -9.31 28.05 10.73
CA ASP A 355 -9.37 27.58 9.35
C ASP A 355 -9.39 26.05 9.36
N LEU A 356 -10.41 25.46 8.75
CA LEU A 356 -10.59 24.03 8.69
C LEU A 356 -10.43 23.57 7.25
N ASP A 357 -9.46 22.70 6.97
CA ASP A 357 -9.46 21.94 5.72
C ASP A 357 -10.41 20.75 5.90
N VAL A 358 -11.51 20.75 5.16
CA VAL A 358 -12.60 19.78 5.27
C VAL A 358 -12.93 19.18 3.91
N THR A 359 -13.45 17.95 3.93
CA THR A 359 -14.07 17.36 2.74
C THR A 359 -15.36 18.10 2.39
N THR A 360 -15.82 18.02 1.14
CA THR A 360 -17.08 18.66 0.73
C THR A 360 -18.28 18.13 1.52
N PHE A 361 -18.28 16.86 1.96
CA PHE A 361 -19.33 16.30 2.82
C PHE A 361 -19.33 16.92 4.22
N GLN A 362 -18.15 17.05 4.84
CA GLN A 362 -18.02 17.77 6.11
C GLN A 362 -18.44 19.23 5.96
N MET A 363 -18.12 19.86 4.83
CA MET A 363 -18.56 21.22 4.54
C MET A 363 -20.09 21.32 4.47
N ALA A 364 -20.76 20.47 3.69
CA ALA A 364 -22.22 20.43 3.61
C ALA A 364 -22.87 20.26 4.99
N VAL A 365 -22.34 19.36 5.82
CA VAL A 365 -22.80 19.17 7.21
C VAL A 365 -22.62 20.43 8.05
N LEU A 366 -21.43 21.04 8.06
CA LEU A 366 -21.16 22.23 8.88
C LEU A 366 -21.98 23.45 8.45
N PHE A 367 -22.28 23.58 7.16
CA PHE A 367 -23.13 24.66 6.64
C PHE A 367 -24.58 24.58 7.12
N ALA A 368 -25.03 23.42 7.60
CA ALA A 368 -26.35 23.29 8.22
C ALA A 368 -26.53 24.22 9.44
N TRP A 369 -25.45 24.70 10.07
CA TRP A 369 -25.49 25.62 11.20
C TRP A 369 -25.17 27.08 10.85
N ASN A 370 -24.90 27.42 9.58
CA ASN A 370 -24.42 28.76 9.20
C ASN A 370 -25.42 29.88 9.60
N GLN A 371 -26.73 29.61 9.46
CA GLN A 371 -27.80 30.54 9.85
C GLN A 371 -28.38 30.26 11.26
N ARG A 372 -27.93 29.18 11.92
CA ARG A 372 -28.43 28.72 13.22
C ARG A 372 -27.30 28.21 14.14
N PRO A 373 -26.32 29.04 14.54
CA PRO A 373 -25.08 28.57 15.19
C PRO A 373 -25.27 27.90 16.56
N ASN A 374 -26.40 28.16 17.23
CA ASN A 374 -26.68 27.68 18.59
C ASN A 374 -27.75 26.57 18.63
N GLU A 375 -28.31 26.17 17.49
CA GLU A 375 -29.38 25.18 17.44
C GLU A 375 -28.85 23.74 17.47
N ARG A 376 -29.66 22.86 18.07
CA ARG A 376 -29.48 21.42 18.01
C ARG A 376 -30.24 20.87 16.81
N VAL A 377 -29.57 20.13 15.95
CA VAL A 377 -30.14 19.57 14.72
C VAL A 377 -30.11 18.05 14.81
N SER A 378 -31.23 17.39 14.56
CA SER A 378 -31.31 15.93 14.57
C SER A 378 -30.57 15.30 13.39
N TYR A 379 -30.19 14.04 13.54
CA TYR A 379 -29.61 13.23 12.47
C TYR A 379 -30.49 13.22 11.22
N GLU A 380 -31.80 13.03 11.40
CA GLU A 380 -32.78 13.08 10.30
C GLU A 380 -32.76 14.42 9.56
N ASN A 381 -32.77 15.54 10.29
CA ASN A 381 -32.73 16.86 9.68
C ASN A 381 -31.41 17.14 8.94
N LEU A 382 -30.28 16.63 9.45
CA LEU A 382 -28.99 16.72 8.75
C LEU A 382 -28.98 15.87 7.48
N ARG A 383 -29.62 14.69 7.51
CA ARG A 383 -29.78 13.83 6.34
C ARG A 383 -30.61 14.49 5.25
N LEU A 384 -31.72 15.12 5.63
CA LEU A 384 -32.56 15.89 4.69
C LEU A 384 -31.82 17.11 4.14
N ALA A 385 -31.13 17.87 5.00
CA ALA A 385 -30.44 19.09 4.59
C ALA A 385 -29.23 18.83 3.68
N THR A 386 -28.52 17.72 3.89
CA THR A 386 -27.30 17.40 3.13
C THR A 386 -27.55 16.42 1.98
N GLU A 387 -28.68 15.72 1.96
CA GLU A 387 -29.01 14.64 1.02
C GLU A 387 -27.95 13.52 0.94
N LEU A 388 -27.09 13.41 1.95
CA LEU A 388 -26.07 12.37 2.03
C LEU A 388 -26.71 11.02 2.32
N PRO A 389 -26.23 9.93 1.69
CA PRO A 389 -26.58 8.57 2.09
C PRO A 389 -26.22 8.32 3.55
N ASP A 390 -27.05 7.52 4.24
CA ASP A 390 -26.86 7.17 5.66
C ASP A 390 -25.43 6.76 6.04
N PRO A 391 -24.75 5.81 5.35
CA PRO A 391 -23.39 5.42 5.72
C PRO A 391 -22.38 6.56 5.58
N GLU A 392 -22.55 7.40 4.57
CA GLU A 392 -21.67 8.55 4.31
C GLU A 392 -21.89 9.66 5.36
N LEU A 393 -23.14 9.93 5.72
CA LEU A 393 -23.48 10.90 6.76
C LEU A 393 -22.93 10.47 8.13
N ARG A 394 -23.12 9.21 8.53
CA ARG A 394 -22.58 8.67 9.80
C ARG A 394 -21.07 8.83 9.89
N ARG A 395 -20.34 8.45 8.83
CA ARG A 395 -18.88 8.58 8.77
C ARG A 395 -18.45 10.04 8.82
N THR A 396 -19.16 10.91 8.11
CA THR A 396 -18.90 12.35 8.08
C THR A 396 -19.10 12.96 9.47
N LEU A 397 -20.22 12.69 10.13
CA LEU A 397 -20.50 13.17 11.48
C LEU A 397 -19.49 12.64 12.50
N TRP A 398 -19.17 11.35 12.44
CA TRP A 398 -18.16 10.75 13.32
C TRP A 398 -16.81 11.46 13.21
N SER A 399 -16.40 11.82 11.99
CA SER A 399 -15.16 12.55 11.79
C SER A 399 -15.15 13.98 12.37
N LEU A 400 -16.34 14.55 12.65
CA LEU A 400 -16.51 15.88 13.23
C LEU A 400 -16.70 15.84 14.77
N VAL A 401 -17.23 14.73 15.30
CA VAL A 401 -17.47 14.52 16.75
C VAL A 401 -16.39 13.68 17.44
N ALA A 402 -15.56 12.96 16.70
CA ALA A 402 -14.60 12.00 17.26
C ALA A 402 -13.28 11.97 16.45
N PHE A 403 -12.76 13.13 16.06
CA PHE A 403 -11.48 13.23 15.36
C PHE A 403 -10.31 12.93 16.31
N PRO A 404 -9.50 11.88 16.08
CA PRO A 404 -8.51 11.41 17.06
C PRO A 404 -7.43 12.40 17.45
N LYS A 405 -7.06 13.33 16.55
CA LYS A 405 -5.99 14.31 16.81
C LYS A 405 -6.48 15.58 17.50
N LEU A 406 -7.78 15.72 17.73
CA LEU A 406 -8.38 16.89 18.36
C LEU A 406 -8.76 16.58 19.81
N LYS A 407 -8.32 17.45 20.74
CA LYS A 407 -8.72 17.37 22.15
C LYS A 407 -10.16 17.87 22.37
N ARG A 408 -10.60 18.82 21.54
CA ARG A 408 -11.96 19.36 21.53
C ARG A 408 -12.52 19.17 20.14
N GLN A 409 -13.70 18.58 20.04
CA GLN A 409 -14.34 18.20 18.79
C GLN A 409 -15.14 19.37 18.23
N LEU A 410 -15.37 19.39 16.91
CA LEU A 410 -16.08 20.50 16.26
C LEU A 410 -17.57 20.48 16.55
N LEU A 411 -18.14 19.27 16.56
CA LEU A 411 -19.53 19.04 16.89
C LEU A 411 -19.61 18.29 18.22
N VAL A 412 -20.69 18.56 18.94
CA VAL A 412 -21.12 17.79 20.11
C VAL A 412 -22.44 17.13 19.76
N TYR A 413 -22.74 16.01 20.41
CA TYR A 413 -23.96 15.26 20.14
C TYR A 413 -24.51 14.61 21.40
N GLU A 414 -25.80 14.24 21.34
CA GLU A 414 -26.54 13.55 22.40
C GLU A 414 -27.56 12.60 21.78
N PRO A 415 -27.70 11.35 22.27
CA PRO A 415 -27.01 10.73 23.41
C PRO A 415 -25.55 10.32 23.09
N ALA A 416 -24.74 10.10 24.11
CA ALA A 416 -23.34 9.66 23.96
C ALA A 416 -23.27 8.21 23.44
N ILE A 417 -22.48 7.98 22.38
CA ILE A 417 -22.32 6.68 21.74
C ILE A 417 -20.85 6.41 21.41
N SER A 418 -20.50 5.14 21.21
CA SER A 418 -19.11 4.72 20.92
C SER A 418 -18.85 4.40 19.46
N ASN A 419 -19.88 4.19 18.64
CA ASN A 419 -19.74 3.79 17.24
C ASN A 419 -20.65 4.65 16.33
N PRO A 420 -20.19 5.09 15.13
CA PRO A 420 -21.03 5.78 14.15
C PRO A 420 -22.32 5.04 13.77
N LYS A 421 -22.34 3.70 13.84
CA LYS A 421 -23.53 2.89 13.55
C LYS A 421 -24.64 3.10 14.58
N ASP A 422 -24.32 3.56 15.79
CA ASP A 422 -25.31 3.73 16.85
C ASP A 422 -26.05 5.09 16.80
N PHE A 423 -25.73 5.97 15.84
CA PHE A 423 -26.53 7.18 15.65
C PHE A 423 -27.97 6.81 15.27
N THR A 424 -28.93 7.36 16.00
CA THR A 424 -30.36 7.24 15.71
C THR A 424 -30.87 8.51 15.03
N GLU A 425 -32.04 8.44 14.40
CA GLU A 425 -32.68 9.58 13.74
C GLU A 425 -32.89 10.77 14.69
N ASN A 426 -33.10 10.49 15.99
CA ASN A 426 -33.29 11.46 17.06
C ASN A 426 -31.98 11.97 17.68
N THR A 427 -30.81 11.45 17.27
CA THR A 427 -29.53 11.94 17.81
C THR A 427 -29.37 13.40 17.42
N LEU A 428 -29.18 14.26 18.42
CA LEU A 428 -29.04 15.69 18.23
C LEU A 428 -27.56 16.05 18.13
N PHE A 429 -27.22 16.94 17.20
CA PHE A 429 -25.89 17.47 16.98
C PHE A 429 -25.91 19.00 17.07
N TRP A 430 -24.83 19.60 17.56
CA TRP A 430 -24.67 21.06 17.56
C TRP A 430 -23.20 21.48 17.49
N VAL A 431 -22.97 22.72 17.08
CA VAL A 431 -21.65 23.32 17.00
C VAL A 431 -21.06 23.48 18.41
N ASN A 432 -19.82 22.99 18.59
CA ASN A 432 -19.09 23.19 19.83
C ASN A 432 -18.60 24.64 19.95
N GLN A 433 -19.35 25.46 20.69
CA GLN A 433 -18.99 26.87 20.91
C GLN A 433 -17.70 27.06 21.72
N GLU A 434 -17.25 26.01 22.42
CA GLU A 434 -15.98 25.97 23.17
C GLU A 434 -14.84 25.31 22.41
N PHE A 435 -15.06 24.95 21.14
CA PHE A 435 -14.00 24.38 20.31
C PHE A 435 -12.80 25.32 20.26
N ALA A 436 -11.62 24.76 20.51
CA ALA A 436 -10.36 25.47 20.42
C ALA A 436 -9.24 24.49 20.15
N ILE A 437 -8.27 24.91 19.36
CA ILE A 437 -7.01 24.17 19.20
C ILE A 437 -6.23 24.29 20.51
N ILE A 438 -5.87 23.17 21.12
CA ILE A 438 -5.09 23.16 22.36
C ILE A 438 -3.61 23.03 22.01
N LYS A 439 -2.81 24.07 22.29
CA LYS A 439 -1.34 24.04 22.20
C LYS A 439 -0.74 24.26 23.57
N ASN A 440 0.16 23.37 24.00
CA ASN A 440 0.81 23.41 25.32
C ASN A 440 -0.19 23.58 26.49
N GLY A 441 -1.33 22.88 26.41
CA GLY A 441 -2.40 22.94 27.41
C GLY A 441 -3.29 24.19 27.36
N LYS A 442 -3.01 25.17 26.49
CA LYS A 442 -3.76 26.43 26.39
C LYS A 442 -4.65 26.48 25.13
N PRO A 443 -5.92 26.89 25.25
CA PRO A 443 -6.80 27.08 24.10
C PRO A 443 -6.31 28.26 23.25
N GLN A 444 -6.22 28.05 21.94
CA GLN A 444 -5.87 29.08 20.98
C GLN A 444 -7.14 29.72 20.41
N ARG A 445 -7.12 31.03 20.17
CA ARG A 445 -8.22 31.75 19.52
C ARG A 445 -8.19 31.71 18.00
N ARG A 446 -7.07 31.27 17.43
CA ARG A 446 -6.86 31.10 15.98
C ARG A 446 -6.00 29.88 15.69
N GLY A 447 -6.14 29.36 14.49
CA GLY A 447 -5.24 28.36 13.94
C GLY A 447 -5.90 27.56 12.84
N LYS A 448 -5.12 26.67 12.24
CA LYS A 448 -5.55 25.83 11.12
C LYS A 448 -5.60 24.36 11.53
N VAL A 449 -6.66 23.65 11.14
CA VAL A 449 -6.84 22.20 11.38
C VAL A 449 -7.13 21.52 10.06
N ASN A 450 -6.37 20.48 9.74
CA ASN A 450 -6.68 19.63 8.60
C ASN A 450 -7.49 18.40 9.06
N LEU A 451 -8.75 18.37 8.65
CA LEU A 451 -9.68 17.28 8.94
C LEU A 451 -9.80 16.30 7.78
N VAL A 452 -9.39 16.66 6.56
CA VAL A 452 -9.38 15.76 5.39
C VAL A 452 -8.58 14.47 5.68
N GLY A 453 -7.47 14.57 6.42
CA GLY A 453 -6.78 13.44 7.08
C GLY A 453 -6.66 12.15 6.24
N ARG A 454 -6.94 11.00 6.88
CA ARG A 454 -7.20 9.70 6.23
C ARG A 454 -8.69 9.48 5.93
N LEU A 455 -9.56 10.52 5.94
CA LEU A 455 -10.96 10.30 5.58
C LEU A 455 -10.98 9.71 4.18
N GLN A 456 -11.42 8.47 4.05
CA GLN A 456 -11.48 7.78 2.78
C GLN A 456 -12.18 8.71 1.78
N LEU A 457 -11.43 9.23 0.81
CA LEU A 457 -12.05 9.63 -0.45
C LEU A 457 -12.52 8.28 -0.97
N SER A 458 -13.80 8.01 -0.76
CA SER A 458 -14.39 6.67 -0.65
C SER A 458 -13.69 5.63 -1.53
N THR A 459 -12.96 4.72 -0.89
CA THR A 459 -12.36 3.56 -1.54
C THR A 459 -12.76 2.34 -0.74
N GLU A 460 -13.83 1.69 -1.22
CA GLU A 460 -14.19 0.26 -1.13
C GLU A 460 -14.18 -0.49 0.21
N ARG A 461 -13.69 0.04 1.33
CA ARG A 461 -13.86 -0.63 2.64
C ARG A 461 -15.33 -0.73 3.06
N SER A 462 -16.18 0.12 2.52
CA SER A 462 -17.61 0.17 2.88
C SER A 462 -18.39 -1.09 2.49
N GLN A 463 -17.91 -1.95 1.60
CA GLN A 463 -18.62 -3.20 1.27
C GLN A 463 -18.31 -4.38 2.21
N GLN A 464 -17.35 -4.24 3.13
CA GLN A 464 -16.97 -5.34 4.04
C GLN A 464 -17.60 -5.24 5.44
N GLU A 465 -17.99 -4.06 5.91
CA GLU A 465 -18.55 -3.91 7.26
C GLU A 465 -20.08 -3.94 7.31
N ASP A 466 -20.77 -3.99 6.16
CA ASP A 466 -22.24 -3.94 6.08
C ASP A 466 -22.89 -5.31 5.81
N ASN A 467 -22.10 -6.39 5.87
CA ASN A 467 -22.58 -7.78 5.72
C ASN A 467 -22.21 -8.70 6.91
N GLN A 468 -22.19 -8.15 8.12
CA GLN A 468 -22.26 -8.94 9.36
C GLN A 468 -23.56 -8.66 10.09
#